data_AF-A0A7C5F5T9-F1
#
_entry.id   AF-A0A7C5F5T9-F1
#
_cell.length_a   1.000
_cell.length_b   1.000
_cell.length_c   1.000
_cell.angle_alpha   90.00
_cell.angle_beta   90.00
_cell.angle_gamma   90.00
#
_symmetry.space_group_name_H-M   'P 1'
#
loop_
_entity.id
_entity.type
_entity.pdbx_description
1 polymer ?
#
loop_
_entity_poly.entity_id
_entity_poly.type
_entity_poly.pdbx_seq_one_letter_code
_entity_poly.pdbx_strand_id
1 'polypeptide(L)'
;MNNEELSEIDIRMLQKWGNEERAYNFIKEEFQVINKTCFNDELPELEIEIRPMFAREGDILFGSSSAGAEYYAKDSVMEARIVLYSVALLEEELAVTVLAHEMVHYWEDFTKNLSAEYSYPEEFDQIISQHFKDGIKQQSWRNGHSRRFLGKISEVAETLKLSSKRILYDAK
;
A
#
# COMPACT_ATOMS: atom_id res chain seq x y z
N MET A 1 -28.03 10.48 -12.80
CA MET A 1 -27.31 10.03 -11.60
C MET A 1 -27.55 8.55 -11.49
N ASN A 2 -26.54 7.74 -11.80
CA ASN A 2 -26.62 6.31 -11.50
C ASN A 2 -26.57 6.18 -9.98
N ASN A 3 -27.59 5.56 -9.39
CA ASN A 3 -27.51 5.08 -8.01
C ASN A 3 -26.57 3.88 -8.03
N GLU A 4 -25.27 4.12 -7.96
CA GLU A 4 -24.32 3.08 -7.61
C GLU A 4 -24.54 2.77 -6.13
N GLU A 5 -25.23 1.65 -5.86
CA GLU A 5 -25.48 1.19 -4.51
C GLU A 5 -24.14 0.92 -3.82
N LEU A 6 -23.94 1.53 -2.65
CA LEU A 6 -22.76 1.28 -1.82
C LEU A 6 -22.69 -0.21 -1.48
N SER A 7 -21.50 -0.81 -1.60
CA SER A 7 -21.31 -2.20 -1.21
C SER A 7 -21.41 -2.37 0.30
N GLU A 8 -21.63 -3.61 0.78
CA GLU A 8 -21.61 -3.92 2.21
C GLU A 8 -20.30 -3.49 2.89
N ILE A 9 -19.17 -3.54 2.18
CA ILE A 9 -17.86 -3.11 2.68
C ILE A 9 -17.82 -1.59 2.85
N ASP A 10 -18.32 -0.83 1.88
CA ASP A 10 -18.35 0.63 1.94
C ASP A 10 -19.25 1.11 3.09
N ILE A 11 -20.40 0.45 3.28
CA ILE A 11 -21.31 0.72 4.40
C ILE A 11 -20.61 0.46 5.74
N ARG A 12 -19.89 -0.68 5.86
CA ARG A 12 -19.16 -1.02 7.09
C ARG A 12 -18.03 -0.04 7.39
N MET A 13 -17.30 0.39 6.37
CA MET A 13 -16.28 1.44 6.49
C MET A 13 -16.91 2.73 7.03
N LEU A 14 -18.00 3.20 6.42
CA LEU A 14 -18.71 4.41 6.88
C LEU A 14 -19.28 4.25 8.29
N GLN A 15 -19.75 3.06 8.69
CA GLN A 15 -20.20 2.81 10.06
C GLN A 15 -19.05 2.89 11.08
N LYS A 16 -17.84 2.42 10.73
CA LYS A 16 -16.66 2.50 11.61
C LYS A 16 -16.21 3.95 11.80
N TRP A 17 -16.08 4.70 10.70
CA TRP A 17 -15.50 6.04 10.72
C TRP A 17 -16.52 7.16 10.94
N GLY A 18 -17.80 6.87 10.72
CA GLY A 18 -18.92 7.81 10.72
C GLY A 18 -19.14 8.48 9.36
N ASN A 19 -18.06 8.81 8.64
CA ASN A 19 -18.10 9.32 7.28
C ASN A 19 -16.72 9.16 6.60
N GLU A 20 -16.67 9.45 5.30
CA GLU A 20 -15.46 9.36 4.47
C GLU A 20 -14.39 10.38 4.88
N GLU A 21 -14.79 11.62 5.23
CA GLU A 21 -13.86 12.68 5.67
C GLU A 21 -13.02 12.26 6.88
N ARG A 22 -13.63 11.56 7.85
CA ARG A 22 -12.92 11.04 9.02
C ARG A 22 -11.97 9.91 8.67
N ALA A 23 -12.36 9.02 7.76
CA ALA A 23 -11.46 7.98 7.27
C ALA A 23 -10.25 8.61 6.55
N TYR A 24 -10.49 9.63 5.71
CA TYR A 24 -9.45 10.37 5.03
C TYR A 24 -8.50 11.08 5.99
N ASN A 25 -9.02 11.80 6.99
CA ASN A 25 -8.20 12.49 7.98
C ASN A 25 -7.32 11.50 8.78
N PHE A 26 -7.87 10.35 9.18
CA PHE A 26 -7.09 9.29 9.81
C PHE A 26 -5.92 8.85 8.92
N ILE A 27 -6.18 8.55 7.65
CA ILE A 27 -5.11 8.13 6.72
C ILE A 27 -4.07 9.23 6.51
N LYS A 28 -4.48 10.50 6.44
CA LYS A 28 -3.55 11.62 6.29
C LYS A 28 -2.67 11.80 7.51
N GLU A 29 -3.23 11.64 8.71
CA GLU A 29 -2.48 11.64 9.97
C GLU A 29 -1.48 10.48 10.01
N GLU A 30 -1.91 9.27 9.67
CA GLU A 30 -1.05 8.09 9.62
C GLU A 30 0.07 8.24 8.57
N PHE A 31 -0.20 8.82 7.40
CA PHE A 31 0.84 9.11 6.41
C PHE A 31 1.93 10.00 7.01
N GLN A 32 1.57 11.06 7.75
CA GLN A 32 2.54 11.95 8.38
C GLN A 32 3.34 11.22 9.48
N VAL A 33 2.68 10.40 10.30
CA VAL A 33 3.33 9.60 11.35
C VAL A 33 4.32 8.60 10.74
N ILE A 34 3.91 7.86 9.71
CA ILE A 34 4.75 6.89 9.03
C ILE A 34 5.91 7.59 8.30
N ASN A 35 5.65 8.70 7.61
CA ASN A 35 6.70 9.46 6.90
C ASN A 35 7.78 9.92 7.88
N LYS A 36 7.37 10.48 9.02
CA LYS A 36 8.29 10.91 10.06
C LYS A 36 9.11 9.77 10.65
N THR A 37 8.45 8.67 10.99
CA THR A 37 9.06 7.57 11.75
C THR A 37 9.88 6.62 10.88
N CYS A 38 9.43 6.36 9.66
CA CYS A 38 10.00 5.35 8.77
C CYS A 38 10.77 5.94 7.59
N PHE A 39 10.52 7.20 7.23
CA PHE A 39 11.11 7.85 6.06
C PHE A 39 11.78 9.19 6.38
N ASN A 40 11.99 9.51 7.68
CA ASN A 40 12.66 10.72 8.15
C ASN A 40 12.07 12.03 7.59
N ASP A 41 10.76 12.09 7.36
CA ASP A 41 10.07 13.23 6.73
C ASP A 41 10.59 13.56 5.31
N GLU A 42 11.21 12.60 4.61
CA GLU A 42 11.77 12.81 3.27
C GLU A 42 10.75 12.64 2.14
N LEU A 43 9.60 11.99 2.39
CA LEU A 43 8.57 11.84 1.36
C LEU A 43 7.77 13.14 1.22
N PRO A 44 7.66 13.70 0.00
CA PRO A 44 6.74 14.81 -0.24
C PRO A 44 5.29 14.44 0.07
N GLU A 45 4.46 15.46 0.34
CA GLU A 45 3.02 15.27 0.39
C GLU A 45 2.52 14.76 -0.98
N LEU A 46 1.64 13.78 -0.96
CA LEU A 46 1.07 13.14 -2.14
C LEU A 46 -0.45 13.06 -2.01
N GLU A 47 -1.14 12.90 -3.14
CA GLU A 47 -2.59 12.76 -3.14
C GLU A 47 -3.00 11.38 -2.64
N ILE A 48 -3.83 11.34 -1.59
CA ILE A 48 -4.42 10.11 -1.10
C ILE A 48 -5.90 10.10 -1.48
N GLU A 49 -6.36 9.03 -2.10
CA GLU A 49 -7.77 8.84 -2.47
C GLU A 49 -8.35 7.65 -1.71
N ILE A 50 -9.59 7.76 -1.24
CA ILE A 50 -10.37 6.61 -0.77
C ILE A 50 -11.36 6.25 -1.86
N ARG A 51 -11.33 5.00 -2.33
CA ARG A 51 -12.25 4.52 -3.36
C ARG A 51 -13.15 3.40 -2.87
N PRO A 52 -14.42 3.38 -3.32
CA PRO A 52 -15.33 2.31 -2.98
C PRO A 52 -14.93 0.99 -3.64
N MET A 53 -15.42 -0.12 -3.11
CA MET A 53 -15.04 -1.46 -3.60
C MET A 53 -15.44 -1.73 -5.06
N PHE A 54 -16.54 -1.14 -5.55
CA PHE A 54 -16.95 -1.33 -6.94
C PHE A 54 -15.97 -0.70 -7.95
N ALA A 55 -15.24 0.34 -7.55
CA ALA A 55 -14.22 0.96 -8.40
C ALA A 55 -13.05 0.00 -8.67
N ARG A 56 -12.80 -0.94 -7.75
CA ARG A 56 -11.80 -2.00 -7.91
C ARG A 56 -12.14 -2.94 -9.06
N GLU A 57 -13.42 -3.25 -9.31
CA GLU A 57 -13.82 -4.17 -10.38
C GLU A 57 -13.47 -3.64 -11.78
N GLY A 58 -13.46 -2.31 -11.95
CA GLY A 58 -12.96 -1.66 -13.16
C GLY A 58 -11.44 -1.80 -13.34
N ASP A 59 -10.68 -1.75 -12.24
CA ASP A 59 -9.22 -1.83 -12.22
C ASP A 59 -8.70 -3.29 -12.36
N ILE A 60 -9.50 -4.29 -11.97
CA ILE A 60 -9.17 -5.73 -12.09
C ILE A 60 -8.94 -6.17 -13.55
N LEU A 61 -9.48 -5.44 -14.54
CA LEU A 61 -9.20 -5.70 -15.97
C LEU A 61 -7.72 -5.52 -16.34
N PHE A 62 -6.91 -4.90 -15.47
CA PHE A 62 -5.47 -4.69 -15.66
C PHE A 62 -4.56 -5.61 -14.81
N GLY A 63 -5.11 -6.64 -14.17
CA GLY A 63 -4.30 -7.75 -13.62
C GLY A 63 -3.63 -7.51 -12.27
N SER A 64 -4.02 -6.45 -11.55
CA SER A 64 -3.62 -6.16 -10.18
C SER A 64 -4.71 -6.63 -9.21
N SER A 65 -4.55 -7.80 -8.59
CA SER A 65 -5.28 -8.10 -7.37
C SER A 65 -4.51 -7.44 -6.23
N SER A 66 -4.84 -6.19 -5.90
CA SER A 66 -4.39 -5.49 -4.70
C SER A 66 -5.41 -5.70 -3.58
N ALA A 67 -4.99 -6.01 -2.36
CA ALA A 67 -5.89 -6.39 -1.26
C ALA A 67 -6.49 -5.19 -0.52
N GLY A 68 -5.99 -3.98 -0.76
CA GLY A 68 -6.55 -2.81 -0.08
C GLY A 68 -6.05 -1.45 -0.54
N ALA A 69 -4.96 -1.36 -1.30
CA ALA A 69 -4.44 -0.08 -1.79
C ALA A 69 -3.57 -0.24 -3.05
N GLU A 70 -3.36 0.87 -3.77
CA GLU A 70 -2.50 0.96 -4.94
C GLU A 70 -1.76 2.29 -5.00
N TYR A 71 -0.45 2.23 -5.18
CA TYR A 71 0.37 3.35 -5.59
C TYR A 71 0.35 3.53 -7.11
N TYR A 72 0.10 4.77 -7.53
CA TYR A 72 0.21 5.22 -8.91
C TYR A 72 1.39 6.19 -9.02
N ALA A 73 2.40 5.80 -9.81
CA ALA A 73 3.55 6.66 -10.09
C ALA A 73 3.17 7.90 -10.88
N LYS A 74 3.91 8.99 -10.68
CA LYS A 74 3.75 10.21 -11.45
C LYS A 74 3.97 9.95 -12.95
N ASP A 75 3.09 10.48 -13.78
CA ASP A 75 3.23 10.47 -15.24
C ASP A 75 3.12 11.88 -15.84
N SER A 76 2.93 11.97 -17.15
CA SER A 76 2.83 13.26 -17.87
C SER A 76 1.53 14.03 -17.60
N VAL A 77 0.52 13.40 -17.01
CA VAL A 77 -0.84 13.94 -16.86
C VAL A 77 -1.25 14.02 -15.38
N MET A 78 -0.81 13.08 -14.54
CA MET A 78 -1.19 12.97 -13.14
C MET A 78 0.03 12.95 -12.21
N GLU A 79 -0.11 13.62 -11.06
CA GLU A 79 0.84 13.51 -9.96
C GLU A 79 0.77 12.11 -9.31
N ALA A 80 1.82 11.75 -8.56
CA ALA A 80 1.83 10.48 -7.84
C ALA A 80 0.74 10.48 -6.75
N ARG A 81 0.08 9.33 -6.58
CA ARG A 81 -1.00 9.15 -5.60
C ARG A 81 -1.05 7.76 -5.01
N ILE A 82 -1.65 7.64 -3.84
CA ILE A 82 -2.02 6.36 -3.22
C ILE A 82 -3.54 6.28 -3.14
N VAL A 83 -4.10 5.21 -3.68
CA VAL A 83 -5.52 4.91 -3.61
C VAL A 83 -5.72 3.82 -2.56
N LEU A 84 -6.57 4.04 -1.56
CA LEU A 84 -7.01 3.03 -0.60
C LEU A 84 -8.45 2.63 -0.90
N TYR A 85 -8.72 1.33 -0.99
CA TYR A 85 -10.07 0.81 -1.11
C TYR A 85 -10.71 0.63 0.27
N SER A 86 -12.03 0.76 0.35
CA SER A 86 -12.80 0.66 1.61
C SER A 86 -12.48 -0.58 2.47
N VAL A 87 -12.06 -1.69 1.86
CA VAL A 87 -11.67 -2.92 2.59
C VAL A 87 -10.47 -2.71 3.51
N ALA A 88 -9.48 -1.89 3.11
CA ALA A 88 -8.33 -1.57 3.95
C ALA A 88 -8.72 -0.78 5.20
N LEU A 89 -9.81 -0.03 5.12
CA LEU A 89 -10.29 0.87 6.16
C LEU A 89 -11.25 0.19 7.13
N LEU A 90 -11.47 -1.13 7.02
CA LEU A 90 -12.29 -1.86 8.00
C LEU A 90 -11.58 -2.00 9.35
N GLU A 91 -10.25 -1.95 9.36
CA GLU A 91 -9.40 -2.08 10.55
C GLU A 91 -8.26 -1.07 10.48
N GLU A 92 -7.98 -0.38 11.59
CA GLU A 92 -6.92 0.65 11.64
C GLU A 92 -5.55 0.07 11.35
N GLU A 93 -5.26 -1.11 11.92
CA GLU A 93 -3.98 -1.77 11.73
C GLU A 93 -3.77 -2.22 10.27
N LEU A 94 -4.84 -2.66 9.60
CA LEU A 94 -4.78 -2.99 8.18
C LEU A 94 -4.55 -1.72 7.34
N ALA A 95 -5.29 -0.66 7.60
CA ALA A 95 -5.13 0.63 6.94
C ALA A 95 -3.69 1.15 7.02
N VAL A 96 -3.10 1.12 8.21
CA VAL A 96 -1.69 1.50 8.46
C VAL A 96 -0.74 0.57 7.70
N THR A 97 -1.00 -0.75 7.73
CA THR A 97 -0.15 -1.74 7.04
C THR A 97 -0.12 -1.51 5.54
N VAL A 98 -1.29 -1.32 4.91
CA VAL A 98 -1.36 -1.12 3.46
C VAL A 98 -0.82 0.25 3.05
N LEU A 99 -1.09 1.29 3.86
CA LEU A 99 -0.54 2.62 3.62
C LEU A 99 0.99 2.59 3.67
N ALA A 100 1.57 1.97 4.69
CA ALA A 100 3.01 1.82 4.82
C ALA A 100 3.63 1.06 3.63
N HIS A 101 2.97 0.00 3.15
CA HIS A 101 3.40 -0.73 1.96
C HIS A 101 3.44 0.17 0.72
N GLU A 102 2.34 0.86 0.43
CA GLU A 102 2.26 1.74 -0.75
C GLU A 102 3.18 2.97 -0.62
N MET A 103 3.46 3.45 0.61
CA MET A 103 4.49 4.46 0.85
C MET A 103 5.90 3.97 0.52
N VAL A 104 6.21 2.68 0.67
CA VAL A 104 7.51 2.14 0.20
C VAL A 104 7.58 2.12 -1.32
N HIS A 105 6.49 1.79 -2.02
CA HIS A 105 6.43 1.93 -3.48
C HIS A 105 6.66 3.39 -3.91
N TYR A 106 6.00 4.34 -3.24
CA TYR A 106 6.22 5.76 -3.50
C TYR A 106 7.67 6.18 -3.24
N TRP A 107 8.23 5.79 -2.10
CA TRP A 107 9.61 6.05 -1.75
C TRP A 107 10.58 5.52 -2.80
N GLU A 108 10.39 4.27 -3.26
CA GLU A 108 11.27 3.65 -4.25
C GLU A 108 11.27 4.42 -5.58
N ASP A 109 10.11 4.86 -6.06
CA ASP A 109 10.01 5.67 -7.27
C ASP A 109 10.58 7.09 -7.07
N PHE A 110 10.27 7.74 -5.94
CA PHE A 110 10.79 9.08 -5.61
C PHE A 110 12.31 9.09 -5.52
N THR A 111 12.90 8.01 -5.01
CA THR A 111 14.34 7.89 -4.76
C THR A 111 15.08 7.04 -5.79
N LYS A 112 14.46 6.71 -6.93
CA LYS A 112 15.02 5.81 -7.97
C LYS A 112 16.38 6.22 -8.52
N ASN A 113 16.68 7.52 -8.49
CA ASN A 113 17.95 8.08 -8.97
C ASN A 113 19.03 8.15 -7.86
N LEU A 114 18.68 7.83 -6.62
CA LEU A 114 19.63 7.78 -5.51
C LEU A 114 20.30 6.42 -5.47
N SER A 115 21.63 6.38 -5.41
CA SER A 115 22.44 5.16 -5.39
C SER A 115 22.47 4.45 -4.03
N ALA A 116 21.44 4.61 -3.20
CA ALA A 116 21.42 4.05 -1.86
C ALA A 116 21.43 2.51 -1.93
N GLU A 117 22.47 1.90 -1.37
CA GLU A 117 22.54 0.46 -1.18
C GLU A 117 21.70 0.09 0.05
N TYR A 118 20.69 -0.76 -0.15
CA TYR A 118 19.90 -1.33 0.93
C TYR A 118 20.29 -2.79 1.13
N SER A 119 20.49 -3.17 2.39
CA SER A 119 20.70 -4.57 2.75
C SER A 119 19.42 -5.36 2.49
N TYR A 120 19.54 -6.42 1.72
CA TYR A 120 18.44 -7.33 1.45
C TYR A 120 18.27 -8.31 2.62
N PRO A 121 17.09 -8.44 3.24
CA PRO A 121 16.86 -9.41 4.30
C PRO A 121 16.72 -10.81 3.71
N GLU A 122 17.66 -11.72 4.00
CA GLU A 122 17.64 -13.10 3.46
C GLU A 122 16.38 -13.87 3.87
N GLU A 123 15.76 -13.53 5.01
CA GLU A 123 14.52 -14.15 5.46
C GLU A 123 13.35 -13.94 4.48
N PHE A 124 13.39 -12.87 3.66
CA PHE A 124 12.32 -12.58 2.70
C PHE A 124 12.27 -13.63 1.60
N ASP A 125 13.40 -14.24 1.22
CA ASP A 125 13.40 -15.33 0.25
C ASP A 125 12.61 -16.54 0.75
N GLN A 126 12.70 -16.83 2.06
CA GLN A 126 11.92 -17.91 2.68
C GLN A 126 10.44 -17.56 2.73
N ILE A 127 10.09 -16.34 3.17
CA ILE A 127 8.70 -15.86 3.25
C ILE A 127 8.03 -15.92 1.87
N ILE A 128 8.71 -15.42 0.83
CA ILE A 128 8.21 -15.41 -0.54
C ILE A 128 8.04 -16.83 -1.07
N SER A 129 9.02 -17.71 -0.87
CA SER A 129 8.96 -19.08 -1.37
C SER A 129 7.89 -19.93 -0.67
N GLN A 130 7.55 -19.61 0.58
CA GLN A 130 6.44 -20.26 1.31
C GLN A 130 5.06 -19.74 0.88
N HIS A 131 4.97 -18.48 0.44
CA HIS A 131 3.71 -17.86 0.01
C HIS A 131 3.27 -18.36 -1.37
N PHE A 132 4.19 -18.40 -2.34
CA PHE A 132 3.87 -18.76 -3.72
C PHE A 132 4.12 -20.24 -4.00
N LYS A 133 3.07 -20.97 -4.39
CA LYS A 133 3.19 -22.36 -4.87
C LYS A 133 3.63 -22.45 -6.35
N ASP A 134 3.49 -21.36 -7.09
CA ASP A 134 3.77 -21.25 -8.53
C ASP A 134 4.90 -20.25 -8.75
N GLY A 135 6.00 -20.73 -9.35
CA GLY A 135 7.19 -19.92 -9.63
C GLY A 135 6.93 -18.77 -10.61
N ILE A 136 5.93 -18.90 -11.52
CA ILE A 136 5.57 -17.82 -12.45
C ILE A 136 4.93 -16.66 -11.68
N LYS A 137 4.00 -16.96 -10.77
CA LYS A 137 3.38 -15.96 -9.90
C LYS A 137 4.39 -15.31 -8.97
N GLN A 138 5.31 -16.11 -8.42
CA GLN A 138 6.41 -15.60 -7.61
C GLN A 138 7.29 -14.62 -8.39
N GLN A 139 7.66 -14.96 -9.63
CA GLN A 139 8.48 -14.10 -10.47
C GLN A 139 7.75 -12.81 -10.85
N SER A 140 6.46 -12.90 -11.20
CA SER A 140 5.61 -11.74 -11.47
C SER A 140 5.57 -10.80 -10.26
N TRP A 141 5.35 -11.34 -9.06
CA TRP A 141 5.37 -10.56 -7.82
C TRP A 141 6.75 -9.93 -7.58
N ARG A 142 7.85 -10.66 -7.78
CA ARG A 142 9.21 -10.10 -7.62
C ARG A 142 9.54 -9.00 -8.61
N ASN A 143 8.93 -8.98 -9.79
CA ASN A 143 9.13 -7.89 -10.76
C ASN A 143 8.58 -6.55 -10.26
N GLY A 144 7.57 -6.58 -9.37
CA GLY A 144 7.02 -5.38 -8.71
C GLY A 144 7.68 -5.02 -7.37
N HIS A 145 8.59 -5.87 -6.85
CA HIS A 145 9.18 -5.70 -5.52
C HIS A 145 10.69 -5.94 -5.58
N SER A 146 11.44 -4.88 -5.88
CA SER A 146 12.90 -4.95 -6.04
C SER A 146 13.61 -5.30 -4.71
N ARG A 147 14.90 -5.63 -4.76
CA ARG A 147 15.70 -5.83 -3.53
C ARG A 147 15.71 -4.58 -2.64
N ARG A 148 15.66 -3.39 -3.25
CA ARG A 148 15.61 -2.11 -2.55
C ARG A 148 14.28 -1.93 -1.83
N PHE A 149 13.17 -2.17 -2.53
CA PHE A 149 11.83 -2.24 -1.93
C PHE A 149 11.82 -3.18 -0.72
N LEU A 150 12.31 -4.40 -0.89
CA LEU A 150 12.27 -5.42 0.17
C LEU A 150 13.16 -5.05 1.37
N GLY A 151 14.32 -4.42 1.13
CA GLY A 151 15.14 -3.85 2.19
C GLY A 151 14.40 -2.77 2.98
N LYS A 152 13.75 -1.83 2.29
CA LYS A 152 12.99 -0.76 2.95
C LYS A 152 11.75 -1.27 3.67
N ILE A 153 11.02 -2.22 3.10
CA ILE A 153 9.89 -2.87 3.77
C ILE A 153 10.31 -3.51 5.09
N SER A 154 11.48 -4.15 5.14
CA SER A 154 11.95 -4.75 6.38
C SER A 154 12.21 -3.72 7.47
N GLU A 155 12.81 -2.59 7.13
CA GLU A 155 13.03 -1.46 8.05
C GLU A 155 11.70 -0.88 8.55
N VAL A 156 10.74 -0.69 7.65
CA VAL A 156 9.38 -0.20 7.98
C VAL A 156 8.64 -1.20 8.88
N ALA A 157 8.71 -2.50 8.57
CA ALA A 157 8.09 -3.56 9.37
C ALA A 157 8.63 -3.57 10.80
N GLU A 158 9.96 -3.49 10.96
CA GLU A 158 10.62 -3.43 12.26
C GLU A 158 10.18 -2.19 13.04
N THR A 159 10.19 -1.02 12.39
CA THR A 159 9.84 0.27 13.02
C THR A 159 8.39 0.29 13.50
N LEU A 160 7.46 -0.21 12.68
CA LEU A 160 6.03 -0.29 12.99
C LEU A 160 5.64 -1.53 13.81
N LYS A 161 6.61 -2.41 14.13
CA LYS A 161 6.39 -3.70 14.82
C LYS A 161 5.38 -4.60 14.12
N LEU A 162 5.36 -4.55 12.79
CA LEU A 162 4.55 -5.42 11.93
C LEU A 162 5.37 -6.64 11.52
N SER A 163 4.72 -7.78 11.32
CA SER A 163 5.43 -8.93 10.74
C SER A 163 5.74 -8.68 9.26
N SER A 164 6.94 -9.08 8.80
CA SER A 164 7.38 -8.98 7.40
C SER A 164 6.35 -9.58 6.43
N LYS A 165 5.72 -10.70 6.81
CA LYS A 165 4.66 -11.34 6.01
C LYS A 165 3.43 -10.45 5.85
N ARG A 166 3.00 -9.78 6.92
CA ARG A 166 1.80 -8.94 6.93
C ARG A 166 1.98 -7.73 6.01
N ILE A 167 3.07 -6.99 6.18
CA ILE A 167 3.32 -5.81 5.36
C ILE A 167 3.55 -6.17 3.88
N LEU A 168 4.06 -7.36 3.56
CA LEU A 168 4.26 -7.78 2.16
C LEU A 168 2.98 -8.22 1.46
N TYR A 169 2.01 -8.80 2.18
CA TYR A 169 0.88 -9.50 1.56
C TYR A 169 -0.49 -8.98 1.98
N ASP A 170 -0.66 -8.30 3.11
CA ASP A 170 -1.98 -7.75 3.46
C ASP A 170 -2.36 -6.55 2.58
N ALA A 171 -1.37 -5.95 1.89
CA ALA A 171 -1.59 -4.94 0.86
C ALA A 171 -1.98 -5.51 -0.52
N LYS A 172 -1.75 -6.82 -0.77
CA LYS A 172 -1.91 -7.46 -2.10
C LYS A 172 -2.95 -8.59 -2.11
#